data_AF-A0A0Q8DFS4-F1
#
_entry.id   AF-A0A0Q8DFS4-F1
#
_cell.length_a   1.000
_cell.length_b   1.000
_cell.length_c   1.000
_cell.angle_alpha   90.00
_cell.angle_beta   90.00
_cell.angle_gamma   90.00
#
_symmetry.space_group_name_H-M   'P 1'
#
loop_
_entity.id
_entity.type
_entity.pdbx_description
1 polymer ?
#
loop_
_entity_poly.entity_id
_entity_poly.type
_entity_poly.pdbx_seq_one_letter_code
_entity_poly.pdbx_strand_id
1 'polypeptide(L)'
;MLAFAGTVQGQSVHKCVGKGGAVSYQSEPCAPAQKAVKSWDATPAPPPSNDELWRRHYRRKQGEADSRYLSRLAGTDGSRASAAYAPSPAATDACAAAKARREAILRQDNDDVGYDARRALNDRVYDACK
;
A
#
# COMPACT_ATOMS: atom_id res chain seq x y z
N MET A 1 21.51 -37.69 -26.87
CA MET A 1 20.81 -36.63 -26.12
C MET A 1 20.20 -37.27 -24.89
N LEU A 2 20.72 -36.98 -23.69
CA LEU A 2 20.13 -37.45 -22.43
C LEU A 2 18.91 -36.57 -22.09
N ALA A 3 17.74 -37.19 -21.98
CA ALA A 3 16.52 -36.56 -21.51
C ALA A 3 16.54 -36.51 -19.98
N PHE A 4 16.62 -35.31 -19.41
CA PHE A 4 16.38 -35.11 -17.98
C PHE A 4 14.86 -35.11 -17.76
N ALA A 5 14.35 -36.22 -17.20
CA ALA A 5 13.01 -36.28 -16.64
C ALA A 5 12.98 -35.39 -15.39
N GLY A 6 12.57 -34.13 -15.55
CA GLY A 6 12.25 -33.26 -14.43
C GLY A 6 11.09 -33.88 -13.66
N THR A 7 11.36 -34.39 -12.45
CA THR A 7 10.29 -34.77 -11.54
C THR A 7 9.56 -33.49 -11.16
N VAL A 8 8.31 -33.36 -11.60
CA VAL A 8 7.37 -32.41 -11.01
C VAL A 8 7.11 -32.92 -9.60
N GLN A 9 7.98 -32.53 -8.67
CA GLN A 9 7.71 -32.64 -7.25
C GLN A 9 6.50 -31.74 -7.03
N GLY A 10 5.35 -32.31 -6.67
CA GLY A 10 4.21 -31.51 -6.20
C GLY A 10 4.73 -30.49 -5.19
N GLN A 11 4.32 -29.23 -5.31
CA GLN A 11 4.90 -28.13 -4.52
C GLN A 11 4.42 -28.24 -3.07
N SER A 12 4.85 -29.26 -2.33
CA SER A 12 4.60 -29.38 -0.91
C SER A 12 5.47 -28.38 -0.16
N VAL A 13 4.89 -27.57 0.70
CA VAL A 13 5.66 -26.68 1.57
C VAL A 13 5.70 -27.28 2.97
N HIS A 14 6.91 -27.41 3.49
CA HIS A 14 7.21 -27.95 4.79
C HIS A 14 7.57 -26.82 5.76
N LYS A 15 6.93 -26.82 6.93
CA LYS A 15 7.33 -26.02 8.09
C LYS A 15 8.35 -26.83 8.90
N CYS A 16 9.59 -26.39 8.88
CA CYS A 16 10.71 -27.01 9.59
C CYS A 16 11.09 -26.16 10.81
N VAL A 17 11.39 -26.82 11.93
CA VAL A 17 11.86 -26.16 13.16
C VAL A 17 13.24 -26.69 13.52
N GLY A 18 14.24 -25.82 13.48
CA GLY A 18 15.62 -26.13 13.83
C GLY A 18 15.92 -26.03 15.32
N LYS A 19 17.18 -26.30 15.69
CA LYS A 19 17.68 -26.12 17.07
C LYS A 19 17.46 -24.66 17.51
N GLY A 20 16.98 -24.49 18.75
CA GLY A 20 16.64 -23.16 19.28
C GLY A 20 15.30 -22.58 18.81
N GLY A 21 14.49 -23.36 18.06
CA GLY A 21 13.13 -22.95 17.67
C GLY A 21 13.03 -22.12 16.40
N ALA A 22 14.13 -21.98 15.64
CA ALA A 22 14.12 -21.27 14.36
C ALA A 22 13.19 -21.97 13.35
N VAL A 23 12.26 -21.21 12.75
CA VAL A 23 11.26 -21.72 11.81
C VAL A 23 11.67 -21.39 10.37
N SER A 24 11.70 -22.39 9.49
CA SER A 24 11.87 -22.23 8.04
C SER A 24 10.71 -22.87 7.28
N TYR A 25 10.40 -22.30 6.12
CA TYR A 25 9.40 -22.79 5.18
C TYR A 25 10.12 -23.13 3.88
N GLN A 26 10.01 -24.37 3.43
CA GLN A 26 10.78 -24.87 2.29
C GLN A 26 9.98 -25.88 1.47
N SER A 27 10.29 -25.96 0.18
CA SER A 27 9.63 -26.91 -0.74
C SER A 27 10.25 -28.31 -0.70
N GLU A 28 11.45 -28.44 -0.13
CA GLU A 28 12.12 -29.72 0.08
C GLU A 28 11.83 -30.26 1.49
N PRO A 29 11.85 -31.59 1.72
CA PRO A 29 11.72 -32.16 3.04
C PRO A 29 12.69 -31.54 4.05
N CYS A 30 12.25 -31.38 5.30
CA CYS A 30 13.11 -30.84 6.36
C CYS A 30 14.41 -31.63 6.50
N ALA A 31 15.53 -30.93 6.71
CA ALA A 31 16.81 -31.59 6.92
C ALA A 31 16.74 -32.52 8.15
N PRO A 32 17.55 -33.59 8.23
CA PRO A 32 17.51 -34.55 9.35
C PRO A 32 17.72 -33.90 10.73
N ALA A 33 18.42 -32.75 10.76
CA ALA A 33 18.67 -31.97 11.97
C ALA A 33 17.50 -31.05 12.38
N GLN A 34 16.42 -31.00 11.60
CA GLN A 34 15.25 -30.16 11.81
C GLN A 34 13.99 -31.02 11.99
N LYS A 35 13.05 -30.55 12.81
CA LYS A 35 11.76 -31.20 13.00
C LYS A 35 10.76 -30.70 11.97
N ALA A 36 10.20 -31.59 11.16
CA ALA A 36 9.03 -31.30 10.34
C ALA A 36 7.80 -31.15 11.26
N VAL A 37 7.22 -29.96 11.29
CA VAL A 37 6.04 -29.66 12.13
C VAL A 37 4.75 -29.77 11.35
N LYS A 38 4.76 -29.33 10.08
CA LYS A 38 3.59 -29.39 9.21
C LYS A 38 4.02 -29.42 7.75
N SER A 39 3.26 -30.13 6.92
CA SER A 39 3.39 -30.12 5.47
C SER A 39 2.02 -29.78 4.86
N TRP A 40 2.00 -29.02 3.79
CA TRP A 40 0.80 -28.81 2.97
C TRP A 40 1.15 -28.91 1.50
N ASP A 41 0.23 -29.49 0.73
CA ASP A 41 0.28 -29.47 -0.72
C ASP A 41 -0.06 -28.05 -1.19
N ALA A 42 0.90 -27.35 -1.82
CA ALA A 42 0.64 -26.11 -2.51
C ALA A 42 0.30 -26.41 -3.96
N THR A 43 -0.91 -26.92 -4.19
CA THR A 43 -1.46 -27.05 -5.55
C THR A 43 -1.62 -25.64 -6.14
N PRO A 44 -0.85 -25.25 -7.18
CA PRO A 44 -0.99 -23.93 -7.77
C PRO A 44 -2.39 -23.77 -8.37
N ALA A 45 -2.99 -22.59 -8.18
CA ALA A 45 -4.22 -22.26 -8.89
C ALA A 45 -3.97 -22.33 -10.41
N PRO A 46 -4.96 -22.78 -11.21
CA PRO A 46 -4.81 -22.77 -12.66
C PRO A 46 -4.54 -21.35 -13.15
N PRO A 47 -3.77 -21.18 -14.24
CA PRO A 47 -3.57 -19.87 -14.83
C PRO A 47 -4.93 -19.28 -15.22
N PRO A 48 -5.11 -17.95 -15.10
CA PRO A 48 -6.37 -17.31 -15.45
C PRO A 48 -6.68 -17.56 -16.92
N SER A 49 -7.95 -17.83 -17.21
CA SER A 49 -8.45 -17.93 -18.58
C SER A 49 -8.32 -16.58 -19.32
N ASN A 50 -8.36 -16.62 -20.65
CA ASN A 50 -8.30 -15.42 -21.46
C ASN A 50 -9.44 -14.44 -21.13
N ASP A 51 -10.64 -14.96 -20.87
CA ASP A 51 -11.79 -14.13 -20.46
C ASP A 51 -11.56 -13.43 -19.12
N GLU A 52 -10.93 -14.11 -18.16
CA GLU A 52 -10.57 -13.50 -16.88
C GLU A 52 -9.50 -12.43 -17.04
N LEU A 53 -8.53 -12.64 -17.92
CA LEU A 53 -7.53 -11.63 -18.27
C LEU A 53 -8.18 -10.39 -18.88
N TRP A 54 -9.12 -10.57 -19.81
CA TRP A 54 -9.89 -9.47 -20.39
C TRP A 54 -10.71 -8.72 -19.33
N ARG A 55 -11.44 -9.44 -18.46
CA ARG A 55 -12.19 -8.80 -17.37
C ARG A 55 -11.29 -7.99 -16.44
N ARG A 56 -10.12 -8.52 -16.07
CA ARG A 56 -9.12 -7.81 -15.26
C ARG A 56 -8.60 -6.56 -15.97
N HIS A 57 -8.34 -6.67 -17.28
CA HIS A 57 -7.92 -5.53 -18.11
C HIS A 57 -8.95 -4.41 -18.11
N TYR A 58 -10.22 -4.72 -18.41
CA TYR A 58 -11.29 -3.73 -18.45
C TYR A 58 -11.54 -3.09 -17.08
N ARG A 59 -11.54 -3.88 -16.00
CA ARG A 59 -11.67 -3.36 -14.63
C ARG A 59 -10.54 -2.39 -14.29
N ARG A 60 -9.29 -2.74 -14.65
CA ARG A 60 -8.15 -1.84 -14.45
C ARG A 60 -8.32 -0.55 -15.24
N LYS A 61 -8.77 -0.63 -16.50
CA LYS A 61 -9.01 0.56 -17.32
C LYS A 61 -10.10 1.47 -16.77
N GLN A 62 -11.18 0.90 -16.25
CA GLN A 62 -12.23 1.65 -15.55
C GLN A 62 -11.67 2.31 -14.29
N GLY A 63 -10.97 1.56 -13.43
CA GLY A 63 -10.37 2.11 -12.22
C GLY A 63 -9.34 3.21 -12.50
N GLU A 64 -8.55 3.11 -13.58
CA GLU A 64 -7.65 4.18 -14.04
C GLU A 64 -8.42 5.45 -14.44
N ALA A 65 -9.56 5.31 -15.13
CA ALA A 65 -10.39 6.44 -15.54
C ALA A 65 -11.07 7.11 -14.33
N ASP A 66 -11.64 6.31 -13.43
CA ASP A 66 -12.29 6.79 -12.21
C ASP A 66 -11.29 7.51 -11.31
N SER A 67 -10.10 6.91 -11.12
CA SER A 67 -9.03 7.53 -10.32
C SER A 67 -8.60 8.88 -10.89
N ARG A 68 -8.50 9.02 -12.22
CA ARG A 68 -8.18 10.30 -12.87
C ARG A 68 -9.29 11.32 -12.69
N TYR A 69 -10.55 10.92 -12.84
CA TYR A 69 -11.69 11.79 -12.64
C TYR A 69 -11.76 12.31 -11.19
N LEU A 70 -11.64 11.40 -10.21
CA LEU A 70 -11.64 11.76 -8.80
C LEU A 70 -10.42 12.62 -8.43
N SER A 71 -9.25 12.33 -9.00
CA SER A 71 -8.06 13.17 -8.79
C SER A 71 -8.26 14.59 -9.30
N ARG A 72 -8.94 14.78 -10.44
CA ARG A 72 -9.30 16.12 -10.97
C ARG A 72 -10.27 16.84 -10.05
N LEU A 73 -11.30 16.14 -9.60
CA LEU A 73 -12.30 16.70 -8.68
C LEU A 73 -11.66 17.12 -7.35
N ALA A 74 -10.68 16.34 -6.87
CA ALA A 74 -9.92 16.63 -5.65
C ALA A 74 -8.75 17.62 -5.85
N GLY A 75 -8.43 18.02 -7.07
CA GLY A 75 -7.27 18.87 -7.38
C GLY A 75 -5.91 18.21 -7.07
N THR A 76 -5.84 16.88 -7.14
CA THR A 76 -4.64 16.06 -6.89
C THR A 76 -4.09 15.40 -8.15
N ASP A 77 -4.68 15.68 -9.32
CA ASP A 77 -4.30 15.16 -10.64
C ASP A 77 -3.02 15.79 -11.20
N GLY A 78 -2.57 16.90 -10.61
CA GLY A 78 -1.27 17.47 -10.89
C GLY A 78 -0.15 16.60 -10.34
N SER A 79 0.84 16.30 -11.18
CA SER A 79 2.22 16.10 -10.75
C SER A 79 2.66 17.33 -9.96
N ARG A 80 2.31 17.37 -8.68
CA ARG A 80 3.14 18.00 -7.69
C ARG A 80 4.30 17.02 -7.45
N ALA A 81 5.22 16.84 -8.41
CA ALA A 81 6.46 17.59 -8.26
C ALA A 81 6.13 18.86 -7.50
N SER A 82 6.25 18.79 -6.18
CA SER A 82 6.50 19.96 -5.38
C SER A 82 7.56 20.73 -6.15
N ALA A 83 7.15 21.63 -7.04
CA ALA A 83 7.81 22.89 -7.19
C ALA A 83 7.81 23.35 -5.75
N ALA A 84 8.94 23.10 -5.08
CA ALA A 84 9.24 23.74 -3.85
C ALA A 84 9.23 25.21 -4.25
N TYR A 85 8.04 25.81 -4.19
CA TYR A 85 7.92 27.21 -3.96
C TYR A 85 8.67 27.35 -2.66
N ALA A 86 9.96 27.71 -2.73
CA ALA A 86 10.73 28.02 -1.56
C ALA A 86 9.97 29.20 -0.98
N PRO A 87 9.12 28.99 0.04
CA PRO A 87 8.33 30.09 0.54
C PRO A 87 9.38 31.05 1.10
N SER A 88 9.20 32.35 0.87
CA SER A 88 9.94 33.34 1.66
C SER A 88 9.90 32.91 3.14
N PRO A 89 10.96 33.11 3.94
CA PRO A 89 10.96 32.70 5.35
C PRO A 89 9.66 33.10 6.08
N ALA A 90 9.12 34.28 5.77
CA ALA A 90 7.83 34.76 6.27
C ALA A 90 6.61 33.91 5.85
N ALA A 91 6.58 33.37 4.64
CA ALA A 91 5.54 32.46 4.17
C ALA A 91 5.68 31.06 4.79
N THR A 92 6.91 30.62 5.07
CA THR A 92 7.17 29.37 5.79
C THR A 92 6.67 29.46 7.24
N ASP A 93 6.94 30.58 7.89
CA ASP A 93 6.50 30.86 9.26
C ASP A 93 4.97 30.98 9.35
N ALA A 94 4.33 31.65 8.39
CA ALA A 94 2.87 31.74 8.31
C ALA A 94 2.21 30.36 8.11
N CYS A 95 2.75 29.52 7.24
CA CYS A 95 2.28 28.16 7.02
C CYS A 95 2.45 27.28 8.27
N ALA A 96 3.59 27.37 8.97
CA ALA A 96 3.83 26.65 10.21
C ALA A 96 2.88 27.10 11.33
N ALA A 97 2.65 28.42 11.47
CA ALA A 97 1.71 28.98 12.45
C ALA A 97 0.26 28.55 12.18
N ALA A 98 -0.17 28.55 10.91
CA ALA A 98 -1.50 28.09 10.53
C ALA A 98 -1.73 26.60 10.86
N LYS A 99 -0.73 25.74 10.59
CA LYS A 99 -0.76 24.33 10.97
C LYS A 99 -0.84 24.15 12.49
N ALA A 100 -0.01 24.85 13.25
CA ALA A 100 -0.01 24.78 14.71
C ALA A 100 -1.36 25.20 15.31
N ARG A 101 -2.00 26.24 14.75
CA ARG A 101 -3.33 26.69 15.16
C ARG A 101 -4.42 25.66 14.88
N ARG A 102 -4.40 25.03 13.69
CA ARG A 102 -5.34 23.93 13.37
C ARG A 102 -5.19 22.80 14.38
N GLU A 103 -3.97 22.34 14.63
CA GLU A 103 -3.73 21.25 15.57
C GLU A 103 -4.09 21.61 17.01
N ALA A 104 -3.95 22.87 17.43
CA ALA A 104 -4.40 23.31 18.75
C ALA A 104 -5.93 23.18 18.90
N ILE A 105 -6.68 23.66 17.90
CA ILE A 105 -8.15 23.61 17.91
C ILE A 105 -8.65 22.16 17.82
N LEU A 106 -8.10 21.36 16.91
CA LEU A 106 -8.49 19.96 16.76
C LEU A 106 -8.09 19.08 17.95
N ARG A 107 -7.06 19.44 18.72
CA ARG A 107 -6.71 18.74 19.96
C ARG A 107 -7.60 19.11 21.14
N GLN A 108 -8.15 20.33 21.16
CA GLN A 108 -9.06 20.77 22.22
C GLN A 108 -10.46 20.17 22.01
N ASP A 109 -10.95 20.19 20.76
CA ASP A 109 -12.36 19.94 20.45
C ASP A 109 -12.52 18.83 19.39
N ASN A 110 -11.73 17.75 19.48
CA ASN A 110 -11.59 16.77 18.38
C ASN A 110 -12.92 16.19 17.88
N ASP A 111 -13.86 15.95 18.80
CA ASP A 111 -15.17 15.35 18.52
C ASP A 111 -16.30 16.39 18.31
N ASP A 112 -16.11 17.65 18.75
CA ASP A 112 -17.10 18.73 18.65
C ASP A 112 -16.89 19.66 17.45
N VAL A 113 -15.73 19.58 16.78
CA VAL A 113 -15.45 20.36 15.56
C VAL A 113 -16.19 19.73 14.38
N GLY A 114 -17.38 20.26 14.08
CA GLY A 114 -18.19 19.88 12.92
C GLY A 114 -17.44 19.99 11.58
N TYR A 115 -17.95 19.30 10.57
CA TYR A 115 -17.33 19.20 9.24
C TYR A 115 -16.94 20.56 8.63
N ASP A 116 -17.85 21.54 8.67
CA ASP A 116 -17.60 22.87 8.09
C ASP A 116 -16.50 23.63 8.81
N ALA A 117 -16.42 23.50 10.14
CA ALA A 117 -15.34 24.10 10.93
C ALA A 117 -13.99 23.46 10.60
N ARG A 118 -13.96 22.12 10.46
CA ARG A 118 -12.74 21.39 10.06
C ARG A 118 -12.32 21.75 8.63
N ARG A 119 -13.28 21.94 7.71
CA ARG A 119 -13.02 22.43 6.35
C ARG A 119 -12.44 23.84 6.37
N ALA A 120 -13.05 24.78 7.08
CA ALA A 120 -12.57 26.16 7.18
C ALA A 120 -11.17 26.29 7.83
N LEU A 121 -10.78 25.35 8.70
CA LEU A 121 -9.43 25.28 9.24
C LEU A 121 -8.42 24.77 8.20
N ASN A 122 -8.79 23.78 7.39
CA ASN A 122 -7.94 23.27 6.33
C ASN A 122 -7.77 24.28 5.19
N ASP A 123 -8.83 24.99 4.81
CA ASP A 123 -8.77 26.05 3.78
C ASP A 123 -7.82 27.18 4.22
N ARG A 124 -7.84 27.56 5.50
CA ARG A 124 -6.90 28.55 6.07
C ARG A 124 -5.44 28.07 6.03
N VAL A 125 -5.18 26.78 6.28
CA VAL A 125 -3.83 26.22 6.15
C VAL A 125 -3.40 26.22 4.68
N TYR A 126 -4.30 25.84 3.77
CA TYR A 126 -4.02 25.85 2.34
C TYR A 126 -3.66 27.25 1.84
N ASP A 127 -4.45 28.26 2.22
CA ASP A 127 -4.20 29.65 1.83
C ASP A 127 -2.90 30.22 2.41
N ALA A 128 -2.48 29.77 3.59
CA ALA A 128 -1.22 30.20 4.22
C ALA A 128 0.01 29.48 3.67
N CYS A 129 -0.17 28.32 3.02
CA CYS A 129 0.92 27.46 2.55
C CYS A 129 1.10 27.44 1.02
N LYS A 130 0.24 28.14 0.28
CA LYS A 130 0.38 28.36 -1.17
C LYS A 130 1.33 29.52 -1.45
#